data_AF-A0AAW0F6H8-F1
#
_entry.id   AF-A0AAW0F6H8-F1
#
_cell.length_a   1.000
_cell.length_b   1.000
_cell.length_c   1.000
_cell.angle_alpha   90.00
_cell.angle_beta   90.00
_cell.angle_gamma   90.00
#
_symmetry.space_group_name_H-M   'P 1'
#
loop_
_entity.id
_entity.type
_entity.pdbx_description
1 polymer ?
#
loop_
_entity_poly.entity_id
_entity_poly.type
_entity_poly.pdbx_seq_one_letter_code
_entity_poly.pdbx_strand_id
1 'polypeptide(L)'
;MQAQMMIGEALEHYMMIDFANGTLQQCWDICYDSPLTRADLATGAVPSAIEQKMDACGRKCVARQFEAMMLLSGAVEMRQKEEELGVPPGSLSNA
;
A
#
# COMPACT_ATOMS: atom_id res chain seq x y z
N MET A 1 14.53 28.72 -6.76
CA MET A 1 13.60 28.34 -5.67
C MET A 1 12.23 27.91 -6.18
N GLN A 2 11.46 28.74 -6.90
CA GLN A 2 10.09 28.37 -7.31
C GLN A 2 9.99 27.13 -8.22
N ALA A 3 10.91 26.98 -9.18
CA ALA A 3 10.99 25.79 -10.04
C ALA A 3 11.41 24.51 -9.27
N GLN A 4 12.25 24.63 -8.24
CA GLN A 4 12.66 23.49 -7.42
C GLN A 4 11.52 23.00 -6.53
N MET A 5 10.67 23.90 -6.03
CA MET A 5 9.47 23.51 -5.27
C MET A 5 8.46 22.77 -6.16
N MET A 6 8.19 23.27 -7.37
CA MET A 6 7.29 22.57 -8.31
C MET A 6 7.80 21.18 -8.71
N ILE A 7 9.12 21.02 -8.88
CA ILE A 7 9.71 19.71 -9.17
C ILE A 7 9.55 18.76 -7.96
N GLY A 8 9.70 19.26 -6.73
CA GLY A 8 9.48 18.49 -5.51
C GLY A 8 8.05 17.95 -5.40
N GLU A 9 7.05 18.83 -5.55
CA GLU A 9 5.63 18.46 -5.49
C GLU A 9 5.24 17.45 -6.59
N ALA A 10 5.80 17.60 -7.79
CA ALA A 10 5.56 16.68 -8.89
C ALA A 10 6.15 15.28 -8.64
N LEU A 11 7.35 15.23 -8.01
CA LEU A 11 7.99 13.97 -7.63
C LEU A 11 7.18 13.25 -6.55
N GLU A 12 6.71 13.97 -5.53
CA GLU A 12 5.85 13.41 -4.47
C GLU A 12 4.56 12.82 -5.05
N HIS A 13 3.90 13.55 -5.95
CA HIS A 13 2.72 13.04 -6.64
C HIS A 13 3.01 11.79 -7.47
N TYR A 14 4.11 11.79 -8.22
CA TYR A 14 4.51 10.63 -9.01
C TYR A 14 4.73 9.40 -8.11
N MET A 15 5.46 9.55 -7.00
CA MET A 15 5.70 8.47 -6.05
C MET A 15 4.39 7.92 -5.46
N MET A 16 3.45 8.79 -5.11
CA MET A 16 2.14 8.37 -4.59
C MET A 16 1.33 7.59 -5.62
N ILE A 17 1.37 8.00 -6.89
CA ILE A 17 0.69 7.30 -7.99
C ILE A 17 1.35 5.94 -8.25
N ASP A 18 2.67 5.87 -8.29
CA ASP A 18 3.41 4.63 -8.50
C ASP A 18 3.12 3.61 -7.38
N PHE A 19 3.15 4.07 -6.12
CA PHE A 19 2.76 3.26 -4.97
C PHE A 19 1.31 2.76 -5.08
N ALA A 20 0.37 3.65 -5.46
CA ALA A 20 -1.03 3.28 -5.63
C ALA A 20 -1.20 2.22 -6.72
N ASN A 21 -0.54 2.38 -7.86
CA ASN A 21 -0.59 1.43 -8.97
C ASN A 21 -0.01 0.07 -8.58
N GLY A 22 1.15 0.05 -7.91
CA GLY A 22 1.75 -1.19 -7.42
C GLY A 22 0.86 -1.92 -6.40
N THR A 23 0.25 -1.16 -5.48
CA THR A 23 -0.69 -1.70 -4.48
C THR A 23 -1.92 -2.30 -5.15
N LEU A 24 -2.53 -1.59 -6.11
CA LEU A 24 -3.70 -2.07 -6.83
C LEU A 24 -3.39 -3.33 -7.63
N GLN A 25 -2.22 -3.39 -8.29
CA GLN A 25 -1.79 -4.57 -9.03
C GLN A 25 -1.61 -5.78 -8.10
N GLN A 26 -0.89 -5.63 -6.99
CA GLN A 26 -0.71 -6.73 -6.04
C GLN A 26 -2.04 -7.23 -5.46
N CYS A 27 -2.93 -6.30 -5.08
CA CYS A 27 -4.23 -6.68 -4.56
C CYS A 27 -5.13 -7.31 -5.63
N TRP A 28 -4.99 -6.92 -6.90
CA TRP A 28 -5.61 -7.60 -8.01
C TRP A 28 -5.15 -9.07 -8.08
N ASP A 29 -3.83 -9.29 -8.12
CA ASP A 29 -3.23 -10.62 -8.23
C ASP A 29 -3.55 -11.54 -7.04
N ILE A 30 -3.74 -10.97 -5.85
CA ILE A 30 -4.09 -11.73 -4.62
C ILE A 30 -5.58 -12.07 -4.56
N CYS A 31 -6.45 -11.11 -4.92
CA CYS A 31 -7.87 -11.17 -4.59
C CYS A 31 -8.79 -11.54 -5.75
N TYR A 32 -8.33 -11.40 -7.00
CA TYR A 32 -9.12 -11.66 -8.19
C TYR A 32 -8.53 -12.87 -8.92
N ASP A 33 -9.40 -13.83 -9.27
CA ASP A 33 -8.98 -15.11 -9.84
C ASP A 33 -8.39 -14.93 -11.26
N SER A 34 -7.39 -15.74 -11.61
CA SER A 34 -6.62 -15.61 -12.86
C SER A 34 -7.43 -15.72 -14.18
N PRO A 35 -8.62 -16.38 -14.25
CA PRO A 35 -9.41 -16.39 -15.48
C PRO A 35 -10.39 -15.22 -15.63
N LEU A 36 -10.46 -14.27 -14.68
CA LEU A 36 -11.37 -13.12 -14.80
C LEU A 36 -10.95 -12.17 -15.92
N THR A 37 -11.80 -12.03 -16.93
CA THR A 37 -11.62 -11.01 -17.97
C THR A 37 -12.38 -9.73 -17.62
N ARG A 38 -11.98 -8.62 -18.25
CA ARG A 38 -12.75 -7.36 -18.16
C ARG A 38 -14.19 -7.52 -18.65
N ALA A 39 -14.43 -8.42 -19.61
CA ALA A 39 -15.76 -8.70 -20.12
C ALA A 39 -16.64 -9.38 -19.08
N ASP A 40 -16.09 -10.29 -18.27
CA ASP A 40 -16.83 -11.00 -17.22
C ASP A 40 -17.32 -10.03 -16.14
N LEU A 41 -16.49 -9.05 -15.77
CA LEU A 41 -16.86 -7.98 -14.84
C LEU A 41 -17.90 -7.02 -15.43
N ALA A 42 -17.74 -6.62 -16.70
CA ALA A 42 -18.64 -5.66 -17.33
C ALA A 42 -20.03 -6.23 -17.65
N THR A 43 -20.13 -7.54 -17.88
CA THR A 43 -21.38 -8.21 -18.28
C THR A 43 -22.15 -8.79 -17.09
N GLY A 44 -21.58 -8.78 -15.89
CA GLY A 44 -22.18 -9.43 -14.71
C GLY A 44 -22.22 -10.95 -14.83
N ALA A 45 -21.35 -11.54 -15.65
CA ALA A 45 -21.25 -13.00 -15.82
C ALA A 45 -20.72 -13.69 -14.56
N VAL A 46 -20.05 -12.94 -13.68
CA VAL A 46 -19.56 -13.40 -12.39
C VAL A 46 -20.72 -13.45 -11.39
N PRO A 47 -20.95 -14.59 -10.71
CA PRO A 47 -21.94 -14.67 -9.63
C PRO A 47 -21.68 -13.61 -8.55
N SER A 48 -22.72 -12.88 -8.15
CA SER A 48 -22.62 -11.75 -7.21
C SER A 48 -21.94 -12.11 -5.88
N ALA A 49 -22.13 -13.32 -5.37
CA ALA A 49 -21.47 -13.79 -4.15
C ALA A 49 -19.94 -13.94 -4.30
N ILE A 50 -19.46 -14.23 -5.52
CA ILE A 50 -18.02 -14.30 -5.82
C ILE A 50 -17.47 -12.89 -5.94
N GLU A 51 -18.16 -12.01 -6.68
CA GLU A 51 -17.81 -10.59 -6.79
C GLU A 51 -17.69 -9.90 -5.43
N GLN A 52 -18.68 -10.08 -4.54
CA GLN A 52 -18.64 -9.52 -3.19
C GLN A 52 -17.46 -10.03 -2.36
N LYS A 53 -17.06 -11.29 -2.53
CA LYS A 53 -15.89 -11.86 -1.83
C LYS A 53 -14.59 -11.26 -2.37
N MET A 54 -14.46 -11.12 -3.69
CA MET A 54 -13.29 -10.50 -4.32
C MET A 54 -13.14 -9.04 -3.88
N ASP A 55 -14.23 -8.27 -3.91
CA ASP A 55 -14.23 -6.88 -3.43
C ASP A 55 -13.89 -6.75 -1.94
N ALA A 56 -14.43 -7.65 -1.11
CA ALA A 56 -14.09 -7.69 0.31
C ALA A 56 -12.60 -8.02 0.54
N CYS A 57 -12.03 -8.92 -0.27
CA CYS A 57 -10.60 -9.19 -0.25
C CYS A 57 -9.80 -7.96 -0.68
N GLY A 58 -10.15 -7.34 -1.82
CA GLY A 58 -9.44 -6.17 -2.35
C GLY A 58 -9.37 -5.02 -1.35
N ARG A 59 -10.51 -4.67 -0.71
CA ARG A 59 -10.56 -3.66 0.35
C ARG A 59 -9.64 -3.99 1.54
N LYS A 60 -9.62 -5.25 1.98
CA LYS A 60 -8.75 -5.69 3.07
C LYS A 60 -7.28 -5.65 2.67
N CYS A 61 -6.93 -6.09 1.46
CA CYS A 61 -5.57 -6.10 0.96
C CYS A 61 -4.98 -4.67 0.97
N VAL A 62 -5.70 -3.70 0.41
CA VAL A 62 -5.28 -2.30 0.40
C VAL A 62 -5.10 -1.77 1.83
N ALA A 63 -6.08 -2.02 2.72
CA ALA A 63 -5.96 -1.59 4.12
C ALA A 63 -4.73 -2.16 4.83
N ARG A 64 -4.43 -3.45 4.62
CA ARG A 64 -3.25 -4.11 5.21
C ARG A 64 -1.93 -3.58 4.66
N GLN A 65 -1.88 -3.20 3.38
CA GLN A 65 -0.70 -2.55 2.81
C GLN A 65 -0.42 -1.20 3.47
N PHE A 66 -1.44 -0.38 3.70
CA PHE A 66 -1.30 0.87 4.45
C PHE A 66 -0.89 0.66 5.90
N GLU A 67 -1.48 -0.33 6.59
CA GLU A 67 -1.07 -0.68 7.95
C GLU A 67 0.40 -1.13 8.01
N ALA A 68 0.83 -1.99 7.09
CA ALA A 68 2.22 -2.44 6.99
C ALA A 68 3.17 -1.27 6.73
N MET A 69 2.80 -0.35 5.84
CA MET A 69 3.58 0.86 5.57
C MET A 69 3.72 1.73 6.82
N MET A 70 2.63 1.97 7.56
CA MET A 70 2.69 2.75 8.81
C MET A 70 3.60 2.09 9.86
N LEU A 71 3.49 0.77 10.02
CA LEU A 71 4.34 0.00 10.94
C LEU A 71 5.81 0.07 10.55
N LEU A 72 6.13 -0.06 9.25
CA LEU A 72 7.48 0.05 8.74
C LEU A 72 8.06 1.46 8.94
N SER A 73 7.31 2.50 8.60
CA SER A 73 7.74 3.89 8.82
C SER A 73 7.99 4.16 10.31
N GLY A 74 7.08 3.75 11.18
CA GLY A 74 7.25 3.90 12.63
C GLY A 74 8.46 3.12 13.16
N ALA A 75 8.73 1.92 12.63
CA ALA A 75 9.91 1.16 12.99
C ALA A 75 11.22 1.83 12.54
N VAL A 76 11.23 2.43 11.34
CA VAL A 76 12.38 3.20 10.84
C VAL A 76 12.64 4.42 11.72
N GLU A 77 11.61 5.19 12.07
CA GLU A 77 11.74 6.36 12.95
C GLU A 77 12.26 5.97 14.34
N MET A 78 11.77 4.87 14.91
CA MET A 78 12.27 4.36 16.21
C MET A 78 13.73 3.97 16.11
N ARG A 79 14.13 3.28 15.05
CA ARG A 79 15.53 2.89 14.80
C ARG A 79 16.46 4.11 14.67
N GLN A 80 16.02 5.14 13.95
CA GLN A 80 16.77 6.39 13.84
C GLN A 80 16.97 7.06 15.22
N LYS A 81 15.90 7.11 16.05
CA LYS A 81 16.02 7.63 17.42
C LYS A 81 16.95 6.80 18.30
N GLU A 82 16.92 5.47 18.17
CA GLU A 82 17.83 4.58 18.90
C GLU A 82 19.29 4.86 18.53
N GLU A 83 19.56 5.06 17.24
CA GLU A 83 20.89 5.43 16.73
C GLU A 83 21.34 6.80 17.24
N GLU A 84 20.47 7.81 17.22
CA GLU A 84 20.74 9.15 17.76
C GLU A 84 21.04 9.14 19.27
N LEU A 85 20.35 8.27 20.02
CA LEU A 85 20.55 8.08 21.46
C LEU A 85 21.72 7.15 21.78
N GLY A 86 22.31 6.48 20.78
CA GLY A 86 23.38 5.50 20.95
C GLY A 86 22.96 4.23 21.71
N VAL A 87 21.67 3.90 21.68
CA VAL A 87 21.12 2.70 22.35
C VAL A 87 20.95 1.54 21.36
N PRO A 88 20.98 0.27 21.83
CA PRO A 88 20.80 -0.88 20.94
C PRO A 88 19.43 -0.91 20.25
N PRO A 89 19.32 -1.55 19.07
CA PRO A 89 18.04 -1.71 18.38
C PRO A 89 16.97 -2.40 19.24
N GLY A 90 15.75 -1.87 19.24
CA GLY A 90 14.61 -2.39 20.01
C GLY A 90 14.59 -1.98 21.49
N SER A 91 15.46 -1.06 21.90
CA SER A 91 15.43 -0.50 23.26
C SER A 91 14.22 0.39 23.51
N LEU A 92 13.71 1.08 22.48
CA LEU A 92 12.57 1.98 22.60
C LEU A 92 11.21 1.30 22.36
N SER A 93 11.18 0.06 21.86
CA SER A 93 9.93 -0.65 21.56
C SER A 93 9.28 -1.35 22.76
N ASN A 94 9.99 -1.45 23.90
CA ASN A 94 9.56 -2.17 25.11
C ASN A 94 9.27 -1.24 26.31
N ALA A 95 9.23 0.08 26.09
CA ALA A 95 8.97 1.09 27.12
C ALA A 95 7.50 1.53 27.15
#